data_AF-A0A1I3IMY4-F1
#
_entry.id   AF-A0A1I3IMY4-F1
#
_cell.length_a   1.000
_cell.length_b   1.000
_cell.length_c   1.000
_cell.angle_alpha   90.00
_cell.angle_beta   90.00
_cell.angle_gamma   90.00
#
_symmetry.space_group_name_H-M   'P 1'
#
loop_
_entity.id
_entity.type
_entity.pdbx_description
1 polymer ?
#
loop_
_entity_poly.entity_id
_entity_poly.type
_entity_poly.pdbx_seq_one_letter_code
_entity_poly.pdbx_strand_id
1 'polypeptide(L)'
;MIDIVDQINATRREVGNQAVAAGEGRSVLPRRVYDAPTEEGWSYDAPTEEGWSARTDPERFGRWRGPVEGDLRVGGRHLAPETSGDR
;
A
#
# COMPACT_ATOMS: atom_id res chain seq x y z
N MET A 1 -2.14 11.59 -21.03
CA MET A 1 -3.36 11.84 -20.24
C MET A 1 -3.67 10.56 -19.51
N ILE A 2 -3.79 10.59 -18.18
CA ILE A 2 -4.10 9.39 -17.41
C ILE A 2 -5.60 9.13 -17.52
N ASP A 3 -5.98 7.90 -17.86
CA ASP A 3 -7.38 7.49 -17.83
C ASP A 3 -7.71 7.01 -16.40
N ILE A 4 -8.47 7.82 -15.68
CA ILE A 4 -8.84 7.56 -14.29
C ILE A 4 -9.80 6.37 -14.20
N VAL A 5 -10.67 6.18 -15.19
CA VAL A 5 -11.66 5.09 -15.20
C VAL A 5 -10.94 3.76 -15.36
N ASP A 6 -9.99 3.67 -16.28
CA ASP A 6 -9.16 2.48 -16.44
C ASP A 6 -8.33 2.16 -15.19
N GLN A 7 -7.76 3.18 -14.54
CA GLN A 7 -7.01 3.00 -13.29
C GLN A 7 -7.89 2.45 -12.15
N ILE A 8 -9.13 2.93 -12.04
CA ILE A 8 -10.09 2.44 -11.05
C ILE A 8 -10.48 0.99 -11.34
N ASN A 9 -10.72 0.66 -12.61
CA ASN A 9 -11.09 -0.66 -13.09
C ASN A 9 -9.95 -1.68 -12.97
N ALA A 10 -8.69 -1.24 -13.06
CA ALA A 10 -7.51 -2.08 -12.86
C ALA A 10 -7.34 -2.57 -11.40
N THR A 11 -8.17 -2.10 -10.46
CA THR A 11 -8.13 -2.51 -9.06
C THR A 11 -9.28 -3.47 -8.75
N ARG A 12 -8.96 -4.73 -8.42
CA ARG A 12 -9.91 -5.70 -7.88
C ARG A 12 -10.16 -5.42 -6.40
N ARG A 13 -11.42 -5.45 -5.96
CA ARG A 13 -11.82 -5.16 -4.58
C ARG A 13 -12.72 -6.26 -4.06
N GLU A 14 -12.39 -6.75 -2.88
CA GLU A 14 -13.19 -7.73 -2.15
C GLU A 14 -13.52 -7.17 -0.78
N VAL A 15 -14.75 -7.40 -0.31
CA VAL A 15 -15.21 -6.89 0.99
C VAL A 15 -15.50 -8.06 1.91
N GLY A 16 -14.87 -8.09 3.07
CA GLY A 16 -14.93 -9.19 4.03
C GLY A 16 -15.16 -8.72 5.46
N ASN A 17 -15.18 -9.68 6.38
CA ASN A 17 -15.17 -9.43 7.82
C ASN A 17 -13.81 -9.88 8.36
N GLN A 18 -13.16 -9.05 9.16
CA GLN A 18 -11.89 -9.35 9.80
C GLN A 18 -11.89 -8.80 11.23
N ALA A 19 -11.42 -9.60 12.18
CA ALA A 19 -11.26 -9.15 13.55
C ALA A 19 -10.20 -8.03 13.64
N VAL A 20 -10.53 -6.99 14.41
CA VAL A 20 -9.66 -5.87 14.74
C VAL A 20 -9.60 -5.72 16.26
N ALA A 21 -8.70 -4.88 16.78
CA ALA A 21 -8.56 -4.68 18.22
C ALA A 21 -9.88 -4.27 18.93
N ALA A 22 -10.83 -3.66 18.19
CA ALA A 22 -12.13 -3.26 18.70
C ALA A 22 -13.25 -4.32 18.57
N GLY A 23 -12.97 -5.53 18.05
CA GLY A 23 -13.96 -6.59 17.81
C GLY A 23 -14.07 -6.98 16.33
N GLU A 24 -15.28 -7.31 15.86
CA GLU A 24 -15.51 -7.59 14.44
C GLU A 24 -15.42 -6.30 13.61
N GLY A 25 -14.62 -6.32 12.54
CA GLY A 25 -14.45 -5.20 11.61
C GLY A 25 -14.81 -5.58 10.18
N ARG A 26 -15.24 -4.59 9.39
CA ARG A 26 -15.36 -4.73 7.93
C ARG A 26 -13.99 -4.47 7.29
N SER A 27 -13.57 -5.35 6.38
CA SER A 27 -12.32 -5.20 5.64
C SER A 27 -12.59 -4.97 4.15
N VAL A 28 -11.71 -4.19 3.51
CA VAL A 28 -11.64 -4.07 2.06
C VAL A 28 -10.26 -4.53 1.63
N LEU A 29 -10.20 -5.47 0.68
CA LEU A 29 -8.96 -6.01 0.12
C LEU A 29 -8.79 -5.48 -1.31
N PRO A 30 -8.06 -4.37 -1.50
CA PRO A 30 -7.71 -3.89 -2.83
C PRO A 30 -6.50 -4.69 -3.38
N ARG A 31 -6.63 -5.21 -4.60
CA ARG A 31 -5.55 -5.85 -5.35
C ARG A 31 -5.36 -5.15 -6.69
N ARG A 32 -4.12 -4.74 -6.95
CA ARG A 32 -3.72 -4.10 -8.20
C ARG A 32 -2.36 -4.63 -8.62
N VAL A 33 -2.24 -4.93 -9.91
CA VAL A 33 -0.97 -5.30 -10.55
C VAL A 33 -0.29 -4.02 -11.04
N TYR A 34 1.01 -3.93 -10.81
CA TYR A 34 1.86 -2.86 -11.31
C TYR A 34 3.00 -3.49 -12.08
N ASP A 35 3.27 -2.97 -13.27
CA ASP A 35 4.45 -3.34 -14.04
C ASP A 35 5.65 -2.63 -13.39
N ALA A 36 6.19 -3.24 -12.34
CA ALA A 36 7.47 -2.82 -11.77
C ALA A 36 8.58 -3.62 -12.46
N PRO A 37 9.70 -2.98 -12.83
CA PRO A 37 10.83 -3.70 -13.41
C PRO A 37 11.30 -4.78 -12.40
N THR A 38 11.26 -6.03 -12.84
CA THR A 38 11.91 -7.15 -12.17
C THR A 38 13.38 -7.13 -12.57
N GLU A 39 14.29 -7.11 -11.60
CA GLU A 39 15.72 -7.33 -11.90
C GLU A 39 15.89 -8.73 -12.51
N GLU A 40 16.68 -8.84 -13.57
CA GLU A 40 16.89 -10.10 -14.28
C GLU A 40 17.46 -11.16 -13.33
N GLY A 41 16.70 -12.22 -13.08
CA GLY A 41 17.13 -13.37 -12.27
C GLY A 41 16.39 -13.58 -10.95
N TRP A 42 15.47 -12.68 -10.57
CA TRP A 42 14.61 -12.88 -9.40
C TRP A 42 13.26 -13.52 -9.78
N SER A 43 12.76 -14.44 -8.94
CA SER A 43 11.49 -15.14 -9.17
C SER A 43 10.30 -14.19 -9.24
N TYR A 44 9.41 -14.40 -10.21
CA TYR A 44 8.15 -13.67 -10.40
C TYR A 44 7.22 -13.72 -9.17
N ASP A 45 7.40 -14.70 -8.28
CA ASP A 45 6.59 -14.87 -7.06
C ASP A 45 7.06 -14.03 -5.87
N ALA A 46 8.22 -13.39 -5.96
CA ALA A 46 8.75 -12.56 -4.89
C ALA A 46 8.50 -11.07 -5.18
N PRO A 47 8.15 -10.26 -4.16
CA PRO A 47 7.94 -8.84 -4.35
C PRO A 47 9.22 -8.21 -4.90
N THR A 48 9.10 -7.39 -5.94
CA THR A 48 10.24 -6.67 -6.50
C THR A 48 10.83 -5.76 -5.44
N GLU A 49 12.17 -5.65 -5.39
CA GLU A 49 12.87 -4.68 -4.51
C GLU A 49 12.31 -3.27 -4.70
N GLU A 50 11.99 -2.90 -5.94
CA GLU A 50 11.34 -1.63 -6.27
C GLU A 50 9.97 -1.47 -5.62
N GLY A 51 9.11 -2.49 -5.69
CA GLY A 51 7.80 -2.47 -5.06
C GLY A 51 7.90 -2.46 -3.53
N TRP A 52 8.85 -3.18 -2.97
CA TRP A 52 9.06 -3.25 -1.53
C TRP A 52 9.60 -1.93 -0.98
N SER A 53 10.68 -1.42 -1.56
CA SER A 53 11.30 -0.15 -1.18
C SER A 53 10.33 1.03 -1.31
N ALA A 54 9.49 1.08 -2.36
CA ALA A 54 8.46 2.12 -2.48
C ALA A 54 7.42 2.13 -1.33
N ARG A 55 7.30 1.03 -0.58
CA ARG A 55 6.36 0.86 0.54
C ARG A 55 7.02 0.98 1.91
N THR A 56 8.32 0.69 2.02
CA THR A 56 9.02 0.59 3.31
C THR A 56 10.08 1.65 3.52
N ASP A 57 10.63 2.23 2.45
CA ASP A 57 11.53 3.38 2.55
C ASP A 57 10.73 4.66 2.85
N PRO A 58 11.00 5.37 3.95
CA PRO A 58 10.18 6.52 4.36
C PRO A 58 10.21 7.67 3.36
N GLU A 59 11.35 7.91 2.70
CA GLU A 59 11.48 8.97 1.71
C GLU A 59 10.68 8.63 0.45
N ARG A 60 10.73 7.38 -0.02
CA ARG A 60 9.97 6.93 -1.20
C ARG A 60 8.48 6.81 -0.91
N PHE A 61 8.12 6.26 0.24
CA PHE A 61 6.73 6.14 0.69
C PHE A 61 6.08 7.52 0.83
N GLY A 62 6.83 8.49 1.35
CA GLY A 62 6.40 9.88 1.49
C GLY A 62 6.01 10.57 0.19
N ARG A 63 6.56 10.15 -0.96
CA ARG A 63 6.28 10.76 -2.28
C ARG A 63 4.84 10.61 -2.75
N TRP A 64 4.17 9.51 -2.37
CA TRP A 64 2.83 9.18 -2.88
C TRP A 64 1.78 9.05 -1.79
N ARG A 65 2.19 8.85 -0.53
CA ARG A 65 1.27 8.80 0.63
C ARG A 65 1.33 10.06 1.50
N GLY A 66 2.48 10.72 1.57
CA GLY A 66 2.80 11.76 2.56
C GLY A 66 3.79 11.27 3.63
N PRO A 67 4.55 12.19 4.26
CA PRO A 67 5.67 11.86 5.14
C PRO A 67 5.23 11.05 6.37
N VAL A 68 6.04 10.10 6.82
CA VAL A 68 5.80 9.29 8.03
C VAL A 68 6.97 9.47 8.99
N GLU A 69 6.67 9.65 10.28
CA GLU A 69 7.68 9.90 11.32
C GLU A 69 7.53 8.91 12.49
N GLY A 70 8.61 8.68 13.25
CA GLY A 70 8.62 7.82 14.44
C GLY A 70 9.51 6.58 14.31
N ASP A 71 9.23 5.56 15.12
CA ASP A 71 9.95 4.28 15.08
C ASP A 71 9.24 3.32 14.11
N LEU A 72 9.85 3.09 12.96
CA LEU A 72 9.30 2.29 11.86
C LEU A 72 9.71 0.81 11.93
N ARG A 73 10.21 0.37 13.08
CA ARG A 73 10.46 -1.05 13.37
C ARG A 73 9.16 -1.73 13.82
N VAL A 74 9.17 -3.07 13.77
CA VAL A 74 8.06 -3.88 14.29
C VAL A 74 7.81 -3.53 15.77
N GLY A 75 6.56 -3.19 16.10
CA GLY A 75 6.16 -2.75 17.44
C GLY A 75 6.47 -1.29 17.77
N GLY A 76 7.14 -0.56 16.87
CA GLY A 76 7.40 0.86 17.01
C GLY A 76 6.14 1.72 16.83
N ARG A 77 6.20 2.96 17.33
CA ARG A 77 5.12 3.94 17.20
C ARG A 77 5.46 4.95 16.11
N HIS A 78 4.51 5.16 15.21
CA HIS A 78 4.63 6.10 14.10
C HIS A 78 3.49 7.10 14.08
N LEU A 79 3.76 8.28 13.52
CA LEU A 79 2.80 9.32 13.19
C LEU A 79 2.75 9.46 11.67
N ALA A 80 1.56 9.67 11.17
CA ALA A 80 1.35 9.88 9.75
C ALA A 80 0.27 10.93 9.52
N PRO A 81 0.34 11.68 8.40
CA PRO A 81 -0.71 12.61 8.03
C PRO A 81 -2.03 11.85 7.90
N GLU A 82 -3.11 12.51 8.29
CA GLU A 82 -4.44 12.04 7.98
C GLU A 82 -4.54 11.93 6.45
N THR A 83 -4.74 10.72 5.95
CA THR A 83 -5.23 10.53 4.59
C THR A 83 -6.70 10.90 4.64
N SER A 84 -7.04 12.14 4.29
CA SER A 84 -8.42 12.63 4.29
C SER A 84 -9.29 11.69 3.45
N GLY A 85 -10.17 10.95 4.12
CA GLY A 85 -11.41 10.50 3.54
C GLY A 85 -12.37 11.66 3.65
N ASP A 86 -12.44 12.48 2.60
CA ASP A 86 -13.47 13.51 2.49
C ASP A 86 -14.84 12.83 2.72
N ARG A 87 -15.63 13.42 3.64
CA ARG A 87 -16.86 12.82 4.19
C ARG A 87 -17.98 12.76 3.17
#